data_AF-A0A956X7U4-F1
#
_entry.id   AF-A0A956X7U4-F1
#
_cell.length_a   1.000
_cell.length_b   1.000
_cell.length_c   1.000
_cell.angle_alpha   90.00
_cell.angle_beta   90.00
_cell.angle_gamma   90.00
#
_symmetry.space_group_name_H-M   'P 1'
#
loop_
_entity.id
_entity.type
_entity.pdbx_description
1 polymer ?
#
loop_
_entity_poly.entity_id
_entity_poly.type
_entity_poly.pdbx_seq_one_letter_code
_entity_poly.pdbx_strand_id
1 'polypeptide(L)'
;MNDISLDSTELNGRWRFDWLLPALFQPRRAFARIAAAETAVWQTPILILVLTGLIRTLVNGSVKAAANLAAANSGAPPPGFEYYTPEQQAQLQQAMAATSGPVFTYLLPAVVTVLGVYLGWLILGWVIHLGLTLMGGRGSSRQALNVVAWT
;
A
#
# COMPACT_ATOMS: atom_id res chain seq x y z
N MET A 1 31.40 27.00 21.48
CA MET A 1 31.59 26.95 20.02
C MET A 1 31.80 25.50 19.64
N ASN A 2 30.99 25.00 18.71
CA ASN A 2 31.15 23.87 17.77
C ASN A 2 32.31 22.88 18.02
N ASP A 3 32.13 21.57 17.97
CA ASP A 3 31.67 20.83 16.79
C ASP A 3 30.96 19.53 17.19
N ILE A 4 29.64 19.46 16.98
CA ILE A 4 28.96 18.18 16.78
C ILE A 4 28.99 17.96 15.27
N SER A 5 30.14 17.50 14.76
CA SER A 5 30.22 16.90 13.44
C SER A 5 29.46 15.57 13.49
N LEU A 6 28.14 15.65 13.33
CA LEU A 6 27.31 14.49 13.01
C LEU A 6 27.85 13.94 11.69
N ASP A 7 28.61 12.86 11.77
CA ASP A 7 28.96 12.06 10.61
C ASP A 7 27.65 11.44 10.09
N SER A 8 26.93 12.23 9.28
CA SER A 8 25.65 11.88 8.67
C SER A 8 25.75 10.70 7.68
N THR A 9 26.98 10.20 7.47
CA THR A 9 27.33 9.21 6.46
C THR A 9 27.10 7.77 6.94
N GLU A 10 27.10 7.51 8.25
CA GLU A 10 26.99 6.14 8.80
C GLU A 10 25.58 5.74 9.27
N LEU A 11 24.64 6.68 9.41
CA LEU A 11 23.30 6.40 9.96
C LEU A 11 22.31 5.78 8.95
N ASN A 12 22.64 5.75 7.66
CA ASN A 12 21.72 5.34 6.60
C ASN A 12 22.12 3.99 6.00
N GLY A 13 21.88 2.88 6.68
CA GLY A 13 21.99 1.54 6.09
C GLY A 13 20.74 1.07 5.32
N ARG A 14 19.58 1.65 5.63
CA ARG A 14 18.25 1.07 5.37
C ARG A 14 17.28 1.99 4.62
N TRP A 15 17.39 3.30 4.85
CA TRP A 15 16.53 4.33 4.23
C TRP A 15 17.30 5.03 3.10
N ARG A 16 16.67 5.17 1.93
CA ARG A 16 17.28 5.62 0.66
C ARG A 16 16.39 6.64 -0.05
N PHE A 17 15.92 7.66 0.67
CA PHE A 17 15.08 8.73 0.11
C PHE A 17 15.81 9.51 -0.99
N ASP A 18 17.15 9.53 -0.96
CA ASP A 18 18.01 10.10 -1.99
C ASP A 18 17.84 9.43 -3.37
N TRP A 19 17.31 8.20 -3.42
CA TRP A 19 17.13 7.45 -4.68
C TRP A 19 15.77 7.70 -5.34
N LEU A 20 14.84 8.41 -4.69
CA LEU A 20 13.50 8.67 -5.25
C LEU A 20 13.54 9.49 -6.53
N LEU A 21 14.24 10.63 -6.50
CA LEU A 21 14.34 11.49 -7.67
C LEU A 21 15.11 10.79 -8.82
N PRO A 22 16.27 10.14 -8.57
CA PRO A 22 16.93 9.33 -9.60
C PRO A 22 16.06 8.19 -10.15
N ALA A 23 15.24 7.53 -9.33
CA ALA A 23 14.37 6.45 -9.80
C ALA A 23 13.32 6.95 -10.80
N LEU A 24 12.76 8.14 -10.55
CA LEU A 24 11.74 8.75 -11.42
C LEU A 24 12.32 9.39 -12.68
N PHE A 25 13.44 10.11 -12.57
CA PHE A 25 13.98 10.91 -13.67
C PHE A 25 15.19 10.27 -14.38
N GLN A 26 15.86 9.29 -13.75
CA GLN A 26 17.04 8.61 -14.28
C GLN A 26 16.98 7.08 -14.04
N PRO A 27 15.90 6.41 -14.47
CA PRO A 27 15.58 5.04 -14.06
C PRO A 27 16.70 4.05 -14.35
N ARG A 28 17.34 4.13 -15.53
CA ARG A 28 18.44 3.23 -15.90
C ARG A 28 19.61 3.26 -14.89
N ARG A 29 19.98 4.46 -14.43
CA ARG A 29 21.07 4.62 -13.45
C ARG A 29 20.63 4.18 -12.07
N ALA A 30 19.41 4.54 -11.67
CA ALA A 30 18.86 4.16 -10.38
C ALA A 30 18.73 2.64 -10.25
N PHE A 31 18.13 1.95 -11.22
CA PHE A 31 17.96 0.49 -11.19
C PHE A 31 19.29 -0.25 -11.24
N ALA A 32 20.30 0.25 -11.97
CA ALA A 32 21.64 -0.32 -11.93
C ALA A 32 22.25 -0.24 -10.51
N ARG A 33 22.06 0.91 -9.84
CA ARG A 33 22.50 1.12 -8.45
C ARG A 33 21.75 0.23 -7.46
N ILE A 34 20.43 0.08 -7.63
CA ILE A 34 19.57 -0.76 -6.79
C ILE A 34 19.93 -2.24 -6.95
N ALA A 35 20.18 -2.69 -8.19
CA ALA A 35 20.56 -4.06 -8.49
C ALA A 35 21.95 -4.43 -7.94
N ALA A 36 22.86 -3.45 -7.85
CA ALA A 36 24.18 -3.63 -7.27
C ALA A 36 24.22 -3.52 -5.73
N ALA A 37 23.10 -3.19 -5.07
CA ALA A 37 23.06 -3.04 -3.63
C ALA A 37 23.19 -4.39 -2.92
N GLU A 38 24.20 -4.53 -2.05
CA GLU A 38 24.42 -5.73 -1.24
C GLU A 38 23.40 -5.87 -0.09
N THR A 39 22.82 -4.75 0.33
CA THR A 39 21.84 -4.65 1.41
C THR A 39 20.40 -4.55 0.90
N ALA A 40 19.45 -4.75 1.82
CA ALA A 40 18.04 -4.49 1.56
C ALA A 40 17.79 -2.99 1.47
N VAL A 41 17.22 -2.53 0.34
CA VAL A 41 16.90 -1.10 0.08
C VAL A 41 15.42 -0.88 -0.23
N TRP A 42 14.58 -1.89 -0.06
CA TRP A 42 13.14 -1.87 -0.39
C TRP A 42 12.29 -1.03 0.58
N GLN A 43 12.81 -0.63 1.74
CA GLN A 43 12.02 -0.03 2.82
C GLN A 43 11.44 1.33 2.43
N THR A 44 12.21 2.14 1.70
CA THR A 44 11.80 3.48 1.29
C THR A 44 10.59 3.45 0.36
N PRO A 45 10.62 2.73 -0.77
CA PRO A 45 9.45 2.70 -1.64
C PRO A 45 8.28 1.92 -1.03
N ILE A 46 8.51 0.87 -0.23
CA ILE A 46 7.42 0.17 0.47
C ILE A 46 6.71 1.10 1.45
N LEU A 47 7.45 1.92 2.20
CA LEU A 47 6.85 2.93 3.09
C LEU A 47 6.00 3.92 2.29
N ILE A 48 6.49 4.39 1.16
CA ILE A 48 5.74 5.33 0.29
C ILE A 48 4.47 4.68 -0.24
N LEU A 49 4.52 3.42 -0.68
CA LEU A 49 3.35 2.68 -1.15
C LEU A 49 2.34 2.47 -0.03
N VAL A 50 2.79 2.11 1.17
CA VAL A 50 1.92 1.99 2.35
C VAL A 50 1.26 3.33 2.67
N LEU A 51 2.03 4.42 2.78
CA LEU A 51 1.48 5.75 3.08
C LEU A 51 0.48 6.21 2.02
N THR A 52 0.82 6.03 0.75
CA THR A 52 -0.08 6.37 -0.38
C THR A 52 -1.36 5.55 -0.33
N GLY A 53 -1.25 4.25 -0.06
CA GLY A 53 -2.38 3.36 0.11
C GLY A 53 -3.26 3.77 1.29
N LEU A 54 -2.67 4.10 2.44
CA LEU A 54 -3.40 4.56 3.62
C LEU A 54 -4.12 5.88 3.37
N ILE A 55 -3.46 6.87 2.74
CA ILE A 55 -4.11 8.12 2.33
C ILE A 55 -5.30 7.83 1.43
N ARG A 56 -5.16 6.95 0.44
CA ARG A 56 -6.26 6.54 -0.43
C ARG A 56 -7.40 5.89 0.36
N THR A 57 -7.11 5.03 1.34
CA THR A 57 -8.15 4.42 2.18
C THR A 57 -8.89 5.43 3.03
N LEU A 58 -8.20 6.46 3.54
CA LEU A 58 -8.82 7.54 4.30
C LEU A 58 -9.75 8.37 3.41
N VAL A 59 -9.29 8.75 2.22
CA VAL A 59 -10.11 9.48 1.23
C VAL A 59 -11.33 8.66 0.80
N ASN A 60 -11.15 7.38 0.51
CA ASN A 60 -12.27 6.51 0.15
C ASN A 60 -13.26 6.31 1.30
N GLY A 61 -12.74 6.20 2.54
CA GLY A 61 -13.56 6.07 3.74
C GLY A 61 -14.38 7.33 4.00
N SER A 62 -13.80 8.52 3.83
CA SER A 62 -14.53 9.78 4.00
C SER A 62 -15.62 9.97 2.94
N VAL A 63 -15.34 9.60 1.68
CA VAL A 63 -16.35 9.60 0.61
C VAL A 63 -17.50 8.65 0.93
N LYS A 64 -17.21 7.43 1.41
CA LYS A 64 -18.26 6.48 1.84
C LYS A 64 -19.07 7.01 3.01
N ALA A 65 -18.42 7.59 4.01
CA ALA A 65 -19.10 8.17 5.17
C ALA A 65 -20.02 9.34 4.77
N ALA A 66 -19.57 10.20 3.86
CA ALA A 66 -20.37 11.30 3.32
C ALA A 66 -21.57 10.78 2.52
N ALA A 67 -21.39 9.74 1.69
CA ALA A 67 -22.47 9.11 0.95
C ALA A 67 -23.53 8.48 1.87
N ASN A 68 -23.10 7.81 2.94
CA ASN A 68 -24.00 7.23 3.94
C ASN A 68 -24.81 8.32 4.67
N LEU A 69 -24.17 9.44 5.03
CA LEU A 69 -24.86 10.57 5.66
C LEU A 69 -25.87 11.23 4.71
N ALA A 70 -25.51 11.39 3.44
CA ALA A 70 -26.42 11.93 2.42
C ALA A 70 -27.64 11.03 2.21
N ALA A 71 -27.46 9.71 2.18
CA ALA A 71 -28.55 8.74 2.10
C ALA A 71 -29.44 8.74 3.35
N ALA A 72 -28.87 8.90 4.54
CA ALA A 72 -29.63 9.01 5.77
C ALA A 72 -30.50 10.29 5.80
N ASN A 73 -29.98 11.41 5.30
CA ASN A 73 -30.68 12.69 5.28
C ASN A 73 -31.75 12.79 4.18
N SER A 74 -31.61 12.06 3.08
CA SER A 74 -32.60 12.06 2.00
C SER A 74 -33.85 11.24 2.32
N GLY A 75 -33.80 10.39 3.36
CA GLY A 75 -34.89 9.47 3.71
C GLY A 75 -35.23 8.46 2.61
N ALA A 76 -34.45 8.43 1.53
CA ALA A 76 -34.68 7.58 0.38
C ALA A 76 -34.17 6.16 0.69
N PRO A 77 -35.03 5.14 0.67
CA PRO A 77 -34.58 3.77 0.80
C PRO A 77 -33.58 3.42 -0.31
N PRO A 78 -32.70 2.42 -0.09
CA PRO A 78 -31.91 1.83 -1.17
C PRO A 78 -32.79 1.48 -2.39
N PRO A 79 -32.27 1.54 -3.63
CA PRO A 79 -33.04 1.15 -4.80
C PRO A 79 -33.64 -0.26 -4.65
N GLY A 80 -34.94 -0.42 -4.89
CA GLY A 80 -35.64 -1.71 -4.82
C GLY A 80 -36.02 -2.17 -3.40
N PHE A 81 -35.91 -1.29 -2.39
CA PHE A 81 -36.24 -1.63 -1.00
C PHE A 81 -37.71 -1.99 -0.80
N GLU A 82 -38.60 -1.45 -1.64
CA GLU A 82 -40.04 -1.70 -1.65
C GLU A 82 -40.42 -3.15 -2.00
N TYR A 83 -39.51 -3.92 -2.61
CA TYR A 83 -39.75 -5.33 -2.96
C TYR A 83 -39.24 -6.32 -1.90
N TYR A 84 -38.59 -5.84 -0.83
CA TYR A 84 -38.12 -6.69 0.26
C TYR A 84 -39.23 -6.99 1.25
N THR A 85 -39.24 -8.23 1.77
CA THR A 85 -40.13 -8.58 2.89
C THR A 85 -39.70 -7.82 4.17
N PRO A 86 -40.58 -7.63 5.16
CA PRO A 86 -40.23 -6.94 6.40
C PRO A 86 -39.01 -7.54 7.11
N GLU A 87 -38.85 -8.86 7.06
CA GLU A 87 -37.71 -9.58 7.64
C GLU A 87 -36.41 -9.26 6.89
N GLN A 88 -36.46 -9.22 5.55
CA GLN A 88 -35.31 -8.85 4.72
C GLN A 88 -34.90 -7.40 4.93
N GLN A 89 -35.88 -6.50 5.08
CA GLN A 89 -35.62 -5.09 5.40
C GLN A 89 -34.92 -4.95 6.76
N ALA A 90 -35.38 -5.68 7.78
CA ALA A 90 -34.76 -5.68 9.10
C ALA A 90 -33.31 -6.23 9.05
N GLN A 91 -33.09 -7.32 8.32
CA GLN A 91 -31.75 -7.91 8.16
C GLN A 91 -30.80 -6.96 7.43
N LEU A 92 -31.27 -6.28 6.38
CA LEU A 92 -30.46 -5.31 5.63
C LEU A 92 -30.09 -4.10 6.50
N GLN A 93 -31.04 -3.56 7.26
CA GLN A 93 -30.76 -2.48 8.21
C GLN A 93 -29.73 -2.89 9.27
N GLN A 94 -29.85 -4.11 9.80
CA GLN A 94 -28.89 -4.65 10.76
C GLN A 94 -27.49 -4.82 10.15
N ALA A 95 -27.39 -5.31 8.91
CA ALA A 95 -26.13 -5.46 8.19
C ALA A 95 -25.47 -4.11 7.88
N MET A 96 -26.25 -3.11 7.46
CA MET A 96 -25.75 -1.74 7.24
C MET A 96 -25.25 -1.13 8.55
N ALA A 97 -26.00 -1.26 9.65
CA ALA A 97 -25.57 -0.79 10.96
C ALA A 97 -24.25 -1.46 11.40
N ALA A 98 -24.15 -2.77 11.25
CA ALA A 98 -22.94 -3.53 11.62
C ALA A 98 -21.70 -3.13 10.81
N THR A 99 -21.86 -2.79 9.53
CA THR A 99 -20.74 -2.45 8.61
C THR A 99 -20.50 -0.94 8.46
N SER A 100 -21.31 -0.09 9.07
CA SER A 100 -21.16 1.37 9.05
C SER A 100 -20.06 1.92 9.97
N GLY A 101 -19.52 1.07 10.86
CA GLY A 101 -18.56 1.50 11.87
C GLY A 101 -17.18 1.91 11.32
N PRO A 102 -16.36 2.63 12.12
CA PRO A 102 -15.01 3.03 11.73
C PRO A 102 -14.08 1.87 11.38
N VAL A 103 -14.31 0.70 11.98
CA VAL A 103 -13.52 -0.51 11.71
C VAL A 103 -13.68 -0.95 10.25
N PHE A 104 -14.90 -1.05 9.75
CA PHE A 104 -15.18 -1.45 8.37
C PHE A 104 -14.88 -0.34 7.36
N THR A 105 -15.03 0.92 7.77
CA THR A 105 -14.82 2.08 6.89
C THR A 105 -13.34 2.41 6.72
N TYR A 106 -12.52 2.26 7.77
CA TYR A 106 -11.13 2.72 7.78
C TYR A 106 -10.13 1.62 8.13
N LEU A 107 -10.34 0.91 9.26
CA LEU A 107 -9.32 0.01 9.80
C LEU A 107 -9.10 -1.22 8.92
N LEU A 108 -10.16 -1.93 8.55
CA LEU A 108 -10.06 -3.13 7.71
C LEU A 108 -9.47 -2.79 6.33
N PRO A 109 -9.96 -1.76 5.60
CA PRO A 109 -9.32 -1.35 4.35
C PRO A 109 -7.83 -0.99 4.51
N ALA A 110 -7.45 -0.31 5.59
CA ALA A 110 -6.06 0.03 5.87
C ALA A 110 -5.20 -1.23 6.06
N VAL A 111 -5.67 -2.20 6.87
CA VAL A 111 -4.96 -3.48 7.09
C VAL A 111 -4.82 -4.25 5.79
N VAL A 112 -5.91 -4.38 5.01
CA VAL A 112 -5.88 -5.05 3.70
C VAL A 112 -4.90 -4.36 2.75
N THR A 113 -4.83 -3.03 2.78
CA THR A 113 -3.92 -2.26 1.94
C THR A 113 -2.46 -2.53 2.30
N VAL A 114 -2.12 -2.50 3.60
CA VAL A 114 -0.75 -2.79 4.06
C VAL A 114 -0.36 -4.22 3.68
N LEU A 115 -1.22 -5.21 3.99
CA LEU A 115 -0.96 -6.61 3.64
C LEU A 115 -0.84 -6.79 2.12
N GLY A 116 -1.71 -6.15 1.35
CA GLY A 116 -1.68 -6.20 -0.11
C GLY A 116 -0.37 -5.67 -0.69
N VAL A 117 0.19 -4.59 -0.14
CA VAL A 117 1.50 -4.06 -0.56
C VAL A 117 2.61 -5.08 -0.30
N TYR A 118 2.70 -5.62 0.92
CA TYR A 118 3.75 -6.59 1.25
C TYR A 118 3.61 -7.90 0.47
N LEU A 119 2.40 -8.45 0.39
CA LEU A 119 2.16 -9.69 -0.34
C LEU A 119 2.39 -9.51 -1.85
N GLY A 120 1.88 -8.43 -2.44
CA GLY A 120 2.10 -8.13 -3.85
C GLY A 120 3.58 -7.99 -4.20
N TRP A 121 4.32 -7.22 -3.38
CA TRP A 121 5.77 -7.06 -3.53
C TRP A 121 6.53 -8.39 -3.42
N LEU A 122 6.24 -9.19 -2.40
CA LEU A 122 6.90 -10.49 -2.19
C LEU A 122 6.59 -11.45 -3.33
N ILE A 123 5.31 -11.60 -3.71
CA ILE A 123 4.90 -12.50 -4.78
C ILE A 123 5.58 -12.10 -6.09
N LEU A 124 5.52 -10.82 -6.46
CA LEU A 124 6.12 -10.34 -7.70
C LEU A 124 7.65 -10.52 -7.71
N GLY A 125 8.33 -10.17 -6.62
CA GLY A 125 9.77 -10.37 -6.52
C GLY A 125 10.19 -11.85 -6.56
N TRP A 126 9.39 -12.74 -5.95
CA TRP A 126 9.61 -14.18 -6.06
C TRP A 126 9.36 -14.72 -7.47
N VAL A 127 8.27 -14.31 -8.13
CA VAL A 127 7.97 -14.70 -9.51
C VAL A 127 9.10 -14.27 -10.44
N ILE A 128 9.61 -13.04 -10.30
CA ILE A 128 10.75 -12.55 -11.09
C ILE A 128 12.03 -13.33 -10.76
N HIS A 129 12.32 -13.57 -9.47
CA HIS A 129 13.50 -14.33 -9.07
C HIS A 129 13.48 -15.75 -9.64
N LEU A 130 12.35 -16.46 -9.53
CA LEU A 130 12.19 -17.81 -10.05
C LEU A 130 12.25 -17.82 -11.58
N GLY A 131 11.57 -16.88 -12.25
CA GLY A 131 11.62 -16.75 -13.70
C GLY A 131 13.05 -16.55 -14.22
N LEU A 132 13.82 -15.66 -13.58
CA LEU A 132 15.23 -15.46 -13.91
C LEU A 132 16.08 -16.69 -13.60
N THR A 133 15.83 -17.37 -12.49
CA THR A 133 16.58 -18.59 -12.11
C THR A 133 16.35 -19.71 -13.11
N LEU A 134 15.11 -19.92 -13.57
CA LEU A 134 14.77 -20.89 -14.61
C LEU A 134 15.42 -20.57 -15.95
N MET A 135 15.65 -19.28 -16.25
CA MET A 135 16.38 -18.82 -17.43
C MET A 135 17.90 -18.84 -17.26
N GLY A 136 18.43 -19.35 -16.14
CA GLY A 136 19.87 -19.43 -15.86
C GLY A 136 20.48 -18.16 -15.26
N GLY A 137 19.66 -17.22 -14.80
CA GLY A 137 20.09 -16.00 -14.12
C GLY A 137 20.76 -16.31 -12.77
N ARG A 138 21.83 -15.57 -12.45
CA ARG A 138 22.60 -15.71 -11.20
C ARG A 138 22.28 -14.64 -10.16
N GLY A 139 21.20 -13.89 -10.35
CA GLY A 139 20.77 -12.84 -9.44
C GLY A 139 20.25 -13.40 -8.14
N SER A 140 20.51 -12.71 -7.02
CA SER A 140 19.98 -13.12 -5.72
C SER A 140 18.49 -12.79 -5.58
N SER A 141 17.78 -13.49 -4.70
CA SER A 141 16.39 -13.17 -4.35
C SER A 141 16.25 -11.75 -3.80
N ARG A 142 17.24 -11.28 -3.03
CA ARG A 142 17.29 -9.89 -2.52
C ARG A 142 17.37 -8.87 -3.64
N GLN A 143 18.19 -9.13 -4.66
CA GLN A 143 18.29 -8.25 -5.82
C GLN A 143 16.93 -8.10 -6.51
N ALA A 144 16.21 -9.21 -6.71
CA ALA A 144 14.87 -9.18 -7.28
C ALA A 144 13.88 -8.39 -6.41
N LEU A 145 13.84 -8.66 -5.10
CA LEU A 145 12.99 -7.94 -4.15
C LEU A 145 13.31 -6.43 -4.10
N ASN A 146 14.59 -6.05 -4.13
CA ASN A 146 15.01 -4.65 -4.18
C ASN A 146 14.53 -3.99 -5.47
N VAL A 147 14.75 -4.60 -6.63
CA VAL A 147 14.33 -4.02 -7.92
C VAL A 147 12.82 -3.84 -7.96
N VAL A 148 12.04 -4.86 -7.58
CA VAL A 148 10.56 -4.80 -7.58
C VAL A 148 10.02 -3.76 -6.60
N ALA A 149 10.70 -3.52 -5.48
CA ALA A 149 10.26 -2.47 -4.57
C ALA A 149 10.36 -1.08 -5.21
N TRP A 150 11.32 -0.87 -6.12
CA TRP A 150 11.64 0.43 -6.71
C TRP A 150 11.06 0.66 -8.11
N THR A 151 10.32 -0.32 -8.66
CA THR A 151 9.54 -0.21 -9.91
C THR A 151 8.17 0.38 -9.65
#